data_AF-A0A2V2FPR2-F1
#
_entry.id   AF-A0A2V2FPR2-F1
#
_cell.length_a   1.000
_cell.length_b   1.000
_cell.length_c   1.000
_cell.angle_alpha   90.00
_cell.angle_beta   90.00
_cell.angle_gamma   90.00
#
_symmetry.space_group_name_H-M   'P 1'
#
loop_
_entity.id
_entity.type
_entity.pdbx_description
1 polymer ?
#
loop_
_entity_poly.entity_id
_entity_poly.type
_entity_poly.pdbx_seq_one_letter_code
_entity_poly.pdbx_strand_id
1 'polypeptide(L)'
;MQLAIGIVAALLAGWFFGCIITYKVGNRILVEGMGIKSAEFIMLVLYGAGVAAYFCCRPVGRWILLGVLLFWAVVQFFCHWYYFIFGASEKKLQSYHECFRDTVALFPKNKTRIVPDLYHVILHLLIICELGLLIAELCKS
;
A
#
# COMPACT_ATOMS: atom_id res chain seq x y z
N MET A 1 -5.05 19.44 -11.00
CA MET A 1 -4.34 18.86 -9.83
C MET A 1 -5.32 18.13 -8.92
N GLN A 2 -6.30 18.82 -8.33
CA GLN A 2 -7.27 18.20 -7.41
C GLN A 2 -8.02 17.00 -8.00
N LEU A 3 -8.48 17.08 -9.26
CA LEU A 3 -9.14 15.95 -9.93
C LEU A 3 -8.20 14.73 -10.05
N ALA A 4 -6.93 14.95 -10.41
CA ALA A 4 -5.95 13.87 -10.52
C ALA A 4 -5.68 13.22 -9.17
N ILE A 5 -5.53 14.02 -8.10
CA ILE A 5 -5.42 13.55 -6.71
C ILE A 5 -6.67 12.74 -6.33
N GLY A 6 -7.87 13.22 -6.63
CA GLY A 6 -9.11 12.48 -6.37
C GLY A 6 -9.19 11.13 -7.10
N ILE A 7 -8.76 11.08 -8.37
CA ILE A 7 -8.73 9.84 -9.15
C ILE A 7 -7.74 8.84 -8.56
N VAL A 8 -6.50 9.27 -8.32
CA VAL A 8 -5.45 8.39 -7.76
C VAL A 8 -5.82 7.97 -6.34
N ALA A 9 -6.46 8.83 -5.55
CA ALA A 9 -6.97 8.48 -4.23
C ALA A 9 -8.05 7.40 -4.28
N ALA A 10 -8.99 7.50 -5.22
CA ALA A 10 -10.02 6.48 -5.41
C ALA A 10 -9.41 5.14 -5.86
N LEU A 11 -8.45 5.18 -6.77
CA LEU A 11 -7.71 3.99 -7.22
C LEU A 11 -6.91 3.36 -6.09
N LEU A 12 -6.22 4.17 -5.28
CA LEU A 12 -5.43 3.71 -4.14
C LEU A 12 -6.32 3.11 -3.05
N ALA A 13 -7.43 3.75 -2.70
CA ALA A 13 -8.39 3.22 -1.73
C ALA A 13 -9.03 1.92 -2.24
N GLY A 14 -9.45 1.89 -3.51
CA GLY A 14 -10.04 0.70 -4.13
C GLY A 14 -9.05 -0.46 -4.25
N TRP A 15 -7.78 -0.17 -4.57
CA TRP A 15 -6.73 -1.17 -4.58
C TRP A 15 -6.52 -1.71 -3.17
N PHE A 16 -6.27 -0.82 -2.19
CA PHE A 16 -5.97 -1.19 -0.80
C PHE A 16 -7.11 -1.94 -0.09
N PHE A 17 -8.36 -1.73 -0.51
CA PHE A 17 -9.51 -2.48 0.00
C PHE A 17 -9.38 -4.00 -0.19
N GLY A 18 -8.56 -4.46 -1.15
CA GLY A 18 -8.20 -5.86 -1.30
C GLY A 18 -7.56 -6.48 -0.05
N CYS A 19 -6.83 -5.69 0.73
CA CYS A 19 -6.28 -6.09 2.02
C CYS A 19 -7.36 -6.31 3.10
N ILE A 20 -8.62 -5.92 2.85
CA ILE A 20 -9.74 -6.12 3.78
C ILE A 20 -10.57 -7.34 3.36
N ILE A 21 -10.93 -7.45 2.08
CA ILE A 21 -11.92 -8.44 1.61
C ILE A 21 -11.38 -9.58 0.73
N THR A 22 -10.07 -9.65 0.48
CA THR A 22 -9.41 -10.59 -0.45
C THR A 22 -9.72 -10.30 -1.92
N TYR A 23 -8.69 -10.11 -2.74
CA TYR A 23 -8.84 -10.08 -4.20
C TYR A 23 -8.30 -11.36 -4.84
N LYS A 24 -9.03 -11.87 -5.84
CA LYS A 24 -8.67 -13.08 -6.60
C LYS A 24 -8.64 -12.76 -8.08
N VAL A 25 -7.71 -13.37 -8.81
CA VAL A 25 -7.60 -13.30 -10.27
C VAL A 25 -7.61 -14.71 -10.82
N GLY A 26 -8.73 -15.10 -11.43
CA GLY A 26 -8.98 -16.49 -11.81
C GLY A 26 -8.93 -17.42 -10.58
N ASN A 27 -8.11 -18.47 -10.65
CA ASN A 27 -7.95 -19.42 -9.55
C ASN A 27 -6.85 -19.03 -8.54
N ARG A 28 -6.23 -17.86 -8.67
CA ARG A 28 -5.13 -17.42 -7.80
C ARG A 28 -5.56 -16.28 -6.90
N ILE A 29 -5.05 -16.27 -5.67
CA ILE A 29 -5.26 -15.18 -4.72
C ILE A 29 -4.23 -14.09 -5.05
N LEU A 30 -4.71 -12.88 -5.28
CA LEU A 30 -3.87 -11.70 -5.55
C LEU A 30 -3.41 -11.05 -4.24
N VAL A 31 -4.33 -10.93 -3.27
CA VAL A 31 -4.06 -10.52 -1.89
C VAL A 31 -5.09 -11.18 -0.98
N GLU A 32 -4.67 -11.62 0.20
CA GLU A 32 -5.56 -12.13 1.24
C GLU A 32 -6.06 -10.98 2.12
N GLY A 33 -7.36 -10.98 2.38
CA GLY A 33 -8.01 -9.97 3.19
C GLY A 33 -7.86 -10.26 4.68
N MET A 34 -7.34 -9.29 5.43
CA MET A 34 -7.13 -9.37 6.88
C MET A 34 -8.39 -8.98 7.67
N GLY A 35 -9.42 -8.44 7.00
CA GLY A 35 -10.69 -8.05 7.60
C GLY A 35 -10.65 -6.72 8.39
N ILE A 36 -11.75 -6.41 9.08
CA ILE A 36 -11.96 -5.09 9.73
C ILE A 36 -11.23 -4.92 11.07
N LYS A 37 -10.76 -6.01 11.68
CA LYS A 37 -10.04 -5.98 12.96
C LYS A 37 -8.53 -6.05 12.74
N SER A 38 -8.05 -5.36 11.70
CA SER A 38 -6.66 -5.44 11.25
C SER A 38 -6.00 -4.06 11.17
N ALA A 39 -4.67 -4.05 11.13
CA ALA A 39 -3.91 -2.80 10.96
C ALA A 39 -4.16 -2.16 9.58
N GLU A 40 -4.43 -2.98 8.57
CA GLU A 40 -4.81 -2.55 7.22
C GLU A 40 -6.13 -1.78 7.23
N PHE A 41 -7.12 -2.24 8.00
CA PHE A 41 -8.38 -1.50 8.16
C PHE A 41 -8.15 -0.14 8.83
N ILE A 42 -7.33 -0.09 9.87
CA ILE A 42 -6.97 1.18 10.54
C ILE A 42 -6.30 2.13 9.54
N MET A 43 -5.37 1.64 8.72
CA MET A 43 -4.75 2.44 7.67
C MET A 43 -5.74 2.92 6.62
N LEU A 44 -6.72 2.10 6.24
CA LEU A 44 -7.75 2.49 5.27
C LEU A 44 -8.63 3.62 5.82
N VAL A 45 -9.01 3.54 7.09
CA VAL A 45 -9.75 4.61 7.77
C VAL A 45 -8.92 5.88 7.90
N LEU A 46 -7.65 5.76 8.30
CA LEU A 46 -6.75 6.90 8.42
C LEU A 46 -6.54 7.60 7.07
N TYR A 47 -6.36 6.82 6.00
CA TYR A 47 -6.25 7.32 4.64
C TYR A 47 -7.54 8.00 4.17
N GLY A 48 -8.70 7.36 4.36
CA GLY A 48 -10.00 7.94 4.04
C GLY A 48 -10.26 9.25 4.77
N ALA A 49 -9.90 9.34 6.05
CA ALA A 49 -9.98 10.58 6.83
C ALA A 49 -9.04 11.67 6.29
N GLY A 50 -7.81 11.31 5.89
CA GLY A 50 -6.87 12.23 5.25
C GLY A 50 -7.38 12.77 3.92
N VAL A 51 -7.96 11.92 3.07
CA VAL A 51 -8.57 12.31 1.80
C VAL A 51 -9.79 13.22 2.04
N ALA A 52 -10.66 12.86 2.99
CA ALA A 52 -11.80 13.71 3.36
C ALA A 52 -11.33 15.08 3.87
N ALA A 53 -10.31 15.13 4.73
CA ALA A 53 -9.73 16.38 5.20
C ALA A 53 -9.18 17.24 4.06
N TYR A 54 -8.52 16.62 3.06
CA TYR A 54 -8.02 17.31 1.87
C TYR A 54 -9.14 18.01 1.08
N PHE A 55 -10.28 17.34 0.86
CA PHE A 55 -11.39 17.93 0.09
C PHE A 55 -12.26 18.89 0.91
N CYS A 56 -12.44 18.65 2.21
CA CYS A 56 -13.28 19.49 3.08
C CYS A 56 -12.55 20.73 3.64
N CYS A 57 -11.24 20.63 3.90
CA CYS A 57 -10.45 21.70 4.49
C CYS A 57 -9.05 21.75 3.87
N ARG A 58 -8.98 22.07 2.58
CA ARG A 58 -7.75 21.99 1.77
C ARG A 58 -6.48 22.59 2.39
N PRO A 59 -6.48 23.79 3.02
CA PRO A 59 -5.25 24.39 3.54
C PRO A 59 -4.53 23.52 4.58
N VAL A 60 -5.29 22.83 5.43
CA VAL A 60 -4.79 21.94 6.49
C VAL A 60 -4.77 20.48 6.01
N GLY A 61 -5.82 20.07 5.29
CA GLY A 61 -6.02 18.70 4.80
C GLY A 61 -4.92 18.20 3.89
N ARG A 62 -4.28 19.07 3.08
CA ARG A 62 -3.10 18.71 2.29
C ARG A 62 -1.91 18.26 3.13
N TRP A 63 -1.70 18.87 4.31
CA TRP A 63 -0.63 18.47 5.22
C TRP A 63 -0.99 17.20 5.99
N ILE A 64 -2.26 17.04 6.37
CA ILE A 64 -2.76 15.81 6.99
C ILE A 64 -2.59 14.63 6.04
N LEU A 65 -3.09 14.74 4.80
CA LEU A 65 -2.98 13.71 3.78
C LEU A 65 -1.52 13.36 3.49
N LEU A 66 -0.64 14.37 3.40
CA LEU A 66 0.80 14.16 3.23
C LEU A 66 1.38 13.33 4.38
N GLY A 67 1.07 13.69 5.63
CA GLY A 67 1.54 12.96 6.81
C GLY A 67 1.07 11.50 6.82
N VAL A 68 -0.20 11.26 6.47
CA VAL A 68 -0.75 9.90 6.37
C VAL A 68 -0.06 9.10 5.27
N LEU A 69 0.13 9.67 4.08
CA LEU A 69 0.81 8.99 2.97
C LEU A 69 2.27 8.69 3.28
N LEU A 70 3.00 9.61 3.92
CA LEU A 70 4.38 9.38 4.35
C LEU A 70 4.46 8.28 5.40
N PHE A 71 3.60 8.31 6.42
CA PHE A 71 3.51 7.24 7.40
C PHE A 71 3.23 5.89 6.73
N TRP A 72 2.27 5.86 5.82
CA TRP A 72 1.92 4.65 5.08
C TRP A 72 3.08 4.12 4.23
N ALA A 73 3.77 5.00 3.50
CA ALA A 73 4.93 4.64 2.69
C ALA A 73 6.03 4.00 3.54
N VAL A 74 6.31 4.57 4.73
CA VAL A 74 7.27 4.02 5.69
C VAL A 74 6.85 2.63 6.15
N VAL A 75 5.62 2.46 6.62
CA VAL A 75 5.11 1.15 7.08
C VAL A 75 5.20 0.10 5.96
N GLN A 76 4.72 0.45 4.76
CA GLN A 76 4.75 -0.45 3.62
C GLN A 76 6.18 -0.83 3.19
N PHE A 77 7.12 0.11 3.21
CA PHE A 77 8.54 -0.17 2.93
C PHE A 77 9.11 -1.22 3.89
N PHE A 78 8.85 -1.07 5.21
CA PHE A 78 9.33 -2.01 6.22
C PHE A 78 8.65 -3.38 6.12
N CYS A 79 7.37 -3.44 5.72
CA CYS A 79 6.64 -4.69 5.56
C CYS A 79 7.09 -5.49 4.32
N HIS A 80 7.37 -4.84 3.19
CA HIS A 80 7.52 -5.53 1.90
C HIS A 80 8.90 -5.41 1.24
N TRP A 81 9.63 -4.31 1.45
CA TRP A 81 10.88 -4.05 0.74
C TRP A 81 12.12 -4.18 1.61
N TYR A 82 12.01 -3.91 2.90
CA TYR A 82 13.14 -4.04 3.82
C TYR A 82 13.76 -5.45 3.77
N TYR A 83 12.94 -6.49 3.85
CA TYR A 83 13.39 -7.89 3.79
C TYR A 83 13.79 -8.37 2.38
N PHE A 84 13.34 -7.67 1.33
CA PHE A 84 13.81 -7.91 -0.03
C PHE A 84 15.23 -7.36 -0.24
N ILE A 85 15.49 -6.14 0.27
CA ILE A 85 16.76 -5.41 0.07
C ILE A 85 17.85 -5.93 1.02
N PHE A 86 17.53 -6.08 2.31
CA PHE A 86 18.50 -6.44 3.35
C PHE A 86 18.54 -7.95 3.66
N GLY A 87 17.67 -8.73 3.03
CA GLY A 87 17.52 -10.17 3.29
C GLY A 87 16.66 -10.46 4.53
N ALA A 88 16.21 -11.70 4.64
CA ALA A 88 15.44 -12.20 5.77
C ALA A 88 16.15 -13.41 6.39
N SER A 89 15.97 -13.61 7.69
CA SER A 89 16.46 -14.83 8.35
C SER A 89 15.76 -16.08 7.79
N GLU A 90 16.42 -17.24 7.79
CA GLU A 90 15.85 -18.48 7.24
C GLU A 90 14.49 -18.85 7.84
N LYS A 91 14.31 -18.63 9.15
CA LYS A 91 13.04 -18.87 9.86
C LYS A 91 11.91 -17.98 9.33
N LYS A 92 12.22 -16.74 8.92
CA LYS A 92 11.26 -15.79 8.37
C LYS A 92 10.96 -16.06 6.89
N LEU A 93 11.95 -16.57 6.14
CA LEU A 93 11.78 -17.06 4.77
C LEU A 93 10.85 -18.28 4.70
N GLN A 94 11.02 -19.26 5.59
CA GLN A 94 10.13 -20.42 5.67
C GLN A 94 8.69 -20.03 5.99
N SER A 95 8.49 -19.21 7.03
CA SER A 95 7.15 -18.76 7.42
C SER A 95 6.46 -17.93 6.32
N TYR A 96 7.23 -17.13 5.57
CA TYR A 96 6.71 -16.38 4.41
C TYR A 96 6.35 -17.32 3.23
N HIS A 97 7.18 -18.30 2.91
CA HIS A 97 6.88 -19.27 1.85
C HIS A 97 5.66 -20.16 2.15
N GLU A 98 5.40 -20.46 3.43
CA GLU A 98 4.20 -21.18 3.86
C GLU A 98 2.94 -20.30 3.77
N CYS A 99 3.01 -19.05 4.25
CA CYS A 99 1.90 -18.11 4.24
C CYS A 99 1.47 -17.72 2.80
N PHE A 100 2.42 -17.58 1.88
CA PHE A 100 2.19 -17.09 0.52
C PHE A 100 2.36 -18.18 -0.55
N ARG A 101 2.15 -19.45 -0.22
CA ARG A 101 2.38 -20.57 -1.16
C ARG A 101 1.54 -20.47 -2.44
N ASP A 102 0.36 -19.89 -2.34
CA ASP A 102 -0.67 -19.89 -3.39
C ASP A 102 -0.89 -18.51 -4.04
N THR A 103 -0.03 -17.51 -3.77
CA THR A 103 -0.15 -16.16 -4.35
C THR A 103 0.67 -15.99 -5.64
N VAL A 104 0.29 -14.99 -6.46
CA VAL A 104 0.99 -14.66 -7.71
C VAL A 104 2.32 -13.97 -7.41
N ALA A 105 3.42 -14.72 -7.41
CA ALA A 105 4.76 -14.18 -7.27
C ALA A 105 5.24 -13.49 -8.57
N LEU A 106 5.80 -12.28 -8.44
CA LEU A 106 6.37 -11.48 -9.53
C LEU A 106 7.70 -12.03 -10.07
N PHE A 107 8.44 -12.75 -9.22
CA PHE A 107 9.74 -13.36 -9.54
C PHE A 107 9.79 -14.81 -9.04
N PRO A 108 10.60 -15.69 -9.67
CA PRO A 108 10.81 -17.05 -9.17
C PRO A 108 11.37 -17.03 -7.74
N LYS A 109 10.94 -18.00 -6.91
CA LYS A 109 11.34 -18.13 -5.50
C LYS A 109 12.87 -18.08 -5.36
N ASN A 110 13.38 -17.13 -4.57
CA ASN A 110 14.80 -16.97 -4.29
C ASN A 110 15.09 -17.45 -2.85
N LYS A 111 16.17 -18.22 -2.66
CA LYS A 111 16.53 -18.85 -1.37
C LYS A 111 16.93 -17.85 -0.28
N THR A 112 17.15 -16.57 -0.61
CA THR A 112 17.70 -15.58 0.32
C THR A 112 16.87 -14.30 0.48
N ARG A 113 15.79 -14.11 -0.30
CA ARG A 113 15.05 -12.84 -0.36
C ARG A 113 13.54 -13.06 -0.46
N ILE A 114 12.78 -12.30 0.33
CA ILE A 114 11.32 -12.23 0.25
C ILE A 114 10.96 -11.39 -0.97
N VAL A 115 10.33 -12.00 -1.98
CA VAL A 115 9.88 -11.31 -3.19
C VAL A 115 8.54 -10.63 -2.90
N PRO A 116 8.43 -9.28 -3.01
CA PRO A 116 7.16 -8.61 -2.86
C PRO A 116 6.18 -9.09 -3.95
N ASP A 117 4.94 -9.39 -3.56
CA ASP A 117 3.90 -9.79 -4.50
C ASP A 117 3.46 -8.61 -5.40
N LEU A 118 2.83 -8.94 -6.53
CA LEU A 118 2.37 -7.95 -7.51
C LEU A 118 1.45 -6.88 -6.89
N TYR A 119 0.66 -7.28 -5.90
CA TYR A 119 -0.31 -6.41 -5.28
C TYR A 119 0.36 -5.27 -4.51
N HIS A 120 1.35 -5.58 -3.68
CA HIS A 120 2.07 -4.57 -2.90
C HIS A 120 2.99 -3.69 -3.76
N VAL A 121 3.51 -4.22 -4.87
CA VAL A 121 4.24 -3.39 -5.86
C VAL A 121 3.32 -2.32 -6.45
N ILE A 122 2.12 -2.70 -6.92
CA ILE A 122 1.15 -1.74 -7.46
C ILE A 122 0.70 -0.76 -6.37
N LEU A 123 0.47 -1.25 -5.14
CA LEU A 123 0.11 -0.40 -4.00
C LEU A 123 1.17 0.69 -3.74
N HIS A 124 2.46 0.33 -3.77
CA HIS A 124 3.54 1.31 -3.64
C HIS A 124 3.58 2.33 -4.78
N LEU A 125 3.38 1.90 -6.02
CA LEU A 125 3.34 2.83 -7.16
C LEU A 125 2.21 3.84 -6.99
N LEU A 126 1.01 3.39 -6.57
CA LEU A 126 -0.12 4.28 -6.30
C LEU A 126 0.17 5.27 -5.16
N ILE A 127 0.80 4.83 -4.06
CA ILE A 127 1.22 5.72 -2.96
C ILE A 127 2.23 6.77 -3.46
N ILE A 128 3.23 6.37 -4.25
CA ILE A 128 4.25 7.30 -4.80
C ILE A 128 3.61 8.30 -5.76
N CYS A 129 2.68 7.85 -6.61
CA CYS A 129 1.93 8.73 -7.50
C CYS A 129 1.12 9.78 -6.72
N GLU A 130 0.38 9.35 -5.69
CA GLU A 130 -0.41 10.25 -4.84
C GLU A 130 0.48 11.27 -4.12
N LEU A 131 1.60 10.81 -3.53
CA LEU A 131 2.61 11.69 -2.91
C LEU A 131 3.16 12.70 -3.91
N GLY A 132 3.53 12.27 -5.11
CA GLY A 132 4.08 13.13 -6.16
C GLY A 132 3.09 14.22 -6.59
N LEU A 133 1.81 13.86 -6.77
CA LEU A 133 0.75 14.81 -7.10
C LEU A 133 0.53 15.84 -5.98
N LEU A 134 0.51 15.38 -4.73
CA LEU A 134 0.31 16.25 -3.57
C LEU A 134 1.50 17.19 -3.36
N ILE A 135 2.74 16.71 -3.50
CA ILE A 135 3.94 17.54 -3.43
C ILE A 135 3.95 18.57 -4.57
N ALA A 136 3.62 18.16 -5.80
CA ALA A 136 3.53 19.07 -6.94
C ALA A 136 2.46 20.16 -6.75
N GLU A 137 1.39 19.86 -6.01
CA GLU A 137 0.40 20.87 -5.59
C GLU A 137 0.99 21.85 -4.57
N LEU A 138 1.67 21.34 -3.54
CA LEU A 138 2.29 22.15 -2.49
C LEU A 138 3.34 23.11 -3.04
N CYS A 139 4.15 22.68 -4.02
CA CYS A 139 5.13 23.55 -4.68
C CYS A 139 4.52 24.66 -5.54
N LYS A 140 3.21 24.59 -5.84
CA LYS A 140 2.49 25.59 -6.65
C LYS A 140 1.65 26.56 -5.83
N SER A 141 1.52 26.36 -4.51
CA SER A 141 0.75 27.25 -3.62
C SER A 141 1.64 28.26 -2.93
#